data_AF-A0A526Z5Y6-F1
#
_entry.id   AF-A0A526Z5Y6-F1
#
_cell.length_a   1.000
_cell.length_b   1.000
_cell.length_c   1.000
_cell.angle_alpha   90.00
_cell.angle_beta   90.00
_cell.angle_gamma   90.00
#
_symmetry.space_group_name_H-M   'P 1'
#
loop_
_entity.id
_entity.type
_entity.pdbx_description
1 polymer ?
#
loop_
_entity_poly.entity_id
_entity_poly.type
_entity_poly.pdbx_seq_one_letter_code
_entity_poly.pdbx_strand_id
1 'polypeptide(L)'
;MFRLAASPLARALGAVVLLEQHFHAARDVTKAHTSRVDAFVSRNHGKLGEIDGAAVSVSRRPILRKTFAASAIEPRVDLIRMVLGSDDRVIRHAVASGSRAIVLEGFGRGNATPAVADIIADGVPVFVASRCGEGRVSPIYGNGGGKDLEKAGAVFAGDLTGPKLRILVSVLLGMGMTLEEMRPELAAIGG
;
A
#
# COMPACT_ATOMS: atom_id res chain seq x y z
N MET A 1 7.73 25.46 -0.18
CA MET A 1 7.46 24.57 0.97
C MET A 1 6.65 25.25 2.07
N PHE A 2 7.18 26.26 2.78
CA PHE A 2 6.46 26.94 3.89
C PHE A 2 5.10 27.52 3.52
N ARG A 3 4.93 28.00 2.28
CA ARG A 3 3.66 28.54 1.77
C ARG A 3 2.51 27.53 1.81
N LEU A 4 2.75 26.28 1.41
CA LEU A 4 1.72 25.24 1.44
C LEU A 4 1.34 24.89 2.88
N ALA A 5 2.34 24.70 3.74
CA ALA A 5 2.12 24.36 5.14
C ALA A 5 1.36 25.47 5.90
N ALA A 6 1.60 26.74 5.57
CA ALA A 6 0.90 27.88 6.15
C ALA A 6 -0.46 28.18 5.49
N SER A 7 -0.77 27.60 4.34
CA SER A 7 -1.98 27.92 3.58
C SER A 7 -3.23 27.33 4.25
N PRO A 8 -4.28 28.13 4.50
CA PRO A 8 -5.58 27.61 4.94
C PRO A 8 -6.17 26.58 3.99
N LEU A 9 -5.87 26.67 2.68
CA LEU A 9 -6.36 25.74 1.66
C LEU A 9 -5.82 24.32 1.86
N ALA A 10 -4.63 24.18 2.47
CA ALA A 10 -4.00 22.90 2.76
C ALA A 10 -4.60 22.17 3.96
N ARG A 11 -5.48 22.84 4.74
CA ARG A 11 -6.17 22.20 5.86
C ARG A 11 -7.02 21.02 5.36
N ALA A 12 -7.04 19.98 6.18
CA ALA A 12 -7.75 18.72 5.94
C ALA A 12 -7.33 17.93 4.68
N LEU A 13 -6.19 18.26 4.04
CA LEU A 13 -5.61 17.43 2.98
C LEU A 13 -4.88 16.18 3.50
N GLY A 14 -4.62 16.11 4.82
CA GLY A 14 -3.76 15.08 5.41
C GLY A 14 -2.28 15.37 5.15
N ALA A 15 -1.44 14.35 5.29
CA ALA A 15 -0.03 14.47 4.93
C ALA A 15 0.11 14.63 3.41
N VAL A 16 0.92 15.61 2.99
CA VAL A 16 1.17 15.93 1.58
C VAL A 16 2.66 15.92 1.27
N VAL A 17 2.99 15.63 0.03
CA VAL A 17 4.34 15.66 -0.52
C VAL A 17 4.37 16.68 -1.63
N LEU A 18 5.19 17.73 -1.48
CA LEU A 18 5.36 18.83 -2.45
C LEU A 18 6.75 18.71 -3.09
N LEU A 19 6.80 18.47 -4.40
CA LEU A 19 8.00 18.50 -5.23
C LEU A 19 7.66 19.07 -6.61
N GLU A 20 8.60 19.76 -7.27
CA GLU A 20 8.41 20.35 -8.60
C GLU A 20 7.09 21.12 -8.72
N GLN A 21 6.80 21.96 -7.72
CA GLN A 21 5.58 22.78 -7.66
C GLN A 21 4.26 22.00 -7.54
N HIS A 22 4.26 20.67 -7.65
CA HIS A 22 3.09 19.82 -7.45
C HIS A 22 3.03 19.28 -6.04
N PHE A 23 1.85 19.30 -5.42
CA PHE A 23 1.64 18.58 -4.16
C PHE A 23 0.64 17.45 -4.31
N HIS A 24 0.97 16.34 -3.66
CA HIS A 24 0.29 15.07 -3.78
C HIS A 24 -0.12 14.57 -2.39
N ALA A 25 -1.19 13.77 -2.32
CA ALA A 25 -1.52 13.04 -1.10
C ALA A 25 -0.41 12.03 -0.82
N ALA A 26 0.07 11.97 0.44
CA ALA A 26 1.13 11.04 0.82
C ALA A 26 0.75 9.57 0.61
N ARG A 27 -0.55 9.24 0.65
CA ARG A 27 -1.09 7.92 0.30
C ARG A 27 -0.81 7.54 -1.16
N ASP A 28 -1.05 8.47 -2.07
CA ASP A 28 -1.12 8.21 -3.52
C ASP A 28 0.23 8.34 -4.23
N VAL A 29 1.11 9.19 -3.71
CA VAL A 29 2.36 9.56 -4.39
C VAL A 29 3.42 8.46 -4.31
N THR A 30 4.10 8.22 -5.43
CA THR A 30 5.28 7.36 -5.51
C THR A 30 6.35 7.98 -6.40
N LYS A 31 7.62 7.62 -6.15
CA LYS A 31 8.73 7.98 -7.04
C LYS A 31 8.73 7.00 -8.22
N ALA A 32 8.38 7.50 -9.40
CA ALA A 32 8.24 6.73 -10.63
C ALA A 32 9.50 6.69 -11.49
N HIS A 33 10.45 7.60 -11.28
CA HIS A 33 11.69 7.67 -12.05
C HIS A 33 12.89 7.82 -11.12
N THR A 34 14.02 7.19 -11.47
CA THR A 34 15.22 7.19 -10.63
C THR A 34 15.91 8.55 -10.57
N SER A 35 16.00 9.26 -11.70
CA SER A 35 16.76 10.52 -11.85
C SER A 35 15.99 11.79 -12.24
N ARG A 36 14.78 11.72 -12.81
CA ARG A 36 14.07 12.93 -13.27
C ARG A 36 13.64 13.81 -12.10
N VAL A 37 13.60 15.12 -12.35
CA VAL A 37 13.09 16.09 -11.37
C VAL A 37 11.60 15.90 -11.12
N ASP A 38 10.81 15.62 -12.17
CA ASP A 38 9.37 15.34 -12.13
C ASP A 38 9.04 13.88 -11.75
N ALA A 39 9.90 13.23 -10.97
CA ALA A 39 9.80 11.80 -10.70
C ALA A 39 8.62 11.39 -9.82
N PHE A 40 7.98 12.30 -9.09
CA PHE A 40 6.89 11.96 -8.17
C PHE A 40 5.54 12.08 -8.83
N VAL A 41 4.77 10.99 -8.82
CA VAL A 41 3.46 10.91 -9.47
C VAL A 41 2.46 10.19 -8.56
N SER A 42 1.20 10.55 -8.70
CA SER A 42 0.07 9.86 -8.07
C SER A 42 -0.74 9.19 -9.17
N ARG A 43 -0.32 7.99 -9.61
CA ARG A 43 -0.84 7.37 -10.84
C ARG A 43 -2.36 7.13 -10.82
N ASN A 44 -2.91 6.64 -9.70
CA ASN A 44 -4.33 6.33 -9.60
C ASN A 44 -5.23 7.58 -9.49
N HIS A 45 -4.76 8.64 -8.82
CA HIS A 45 -5.64 9.70 -8.31
C HIS A 45 -5.20 11.13 -8.65
N GLY A 46 -4.06 11.29 -9.32
CA GLY A 46 -3.48 12.59 -9.68
C GLY A 46 -2.95 13.39 -8.49
N LYS A 47 -2.34 14.54 -8.81
CA LYS A 47 -1.91 15.52 -7.81
C LYS A 47 -3.12 16.18 -7.12
N LEU A 48 -2.91 16.74 -5.94
CA LEU A 48 -3.94 17.51 -5.22
C LEU A 48 -4.00 18.95 -5.73
N GLY A 49 -2.88 19.47 -6.23
CA GLY A 49 -2.79 20.82 -6.75
C GLY A 49 -1.34 21.25 -6.98
N GLU A 50 -1.16 22.57 -7.09
CA GLU A 50 0.10 23.18 -7.52
C GLU A 50 0.41 24.47 -6.74
N ILE A 51 1.67 24.88 -6.79
CA ILE A 51 2.16 26.16 -6.29
C ILE A 51 2.85 26.90 -7.42
N ASP A 52 2.30 28.05 -7.81
CA ASP A 52 2.92 28.95 -8.77
C ASP A 52 3.28 30.26 -8.05
N GLY A 53 4.57 30.49 -7.87
CA GLY A 53 5.07 31.60 -7.07
C GLY A 53 4.44 31.61 -5.67
N ALA A 54 3.57 32.60 -5.41
CA ALA A 54 2.85 32.76 -4.15
C ALA A 54 1.46 32.11 -4.11
N ALA A 55 0.91 31.76 -5.27
CA ALA A 55 -0.40 31.16 -5.37
C ALA A 55 -0.35 29.68 -4.99
N VAL A 56 -1.26 29.26 -4.11
CA VAL A 56 -1.53 27.85 -3.81
C VAL A 56 -2.87 27.50 -4.41
N SER A 57 -2.87 26.60 -5.40
CA SER A 57 -4.10 26.13 -6.05
C SER A 57 -4.37 24.69 -5.65
N VAL A 58 -5.55 24.42 -5.09
CA VAL A 58 -6.01 23.07 -4.74
C VAL A 58 -7.09 22.66 -5.73
N SER A 59 -6.82 21.64 -6.54
CA SER A 59 -7.75 21.12 -7.55
C SER A 59 -8.50 19.87 -7.07
N ARG A 60 -7.92 19.10 -6.13
CA ARG A 60 -8.52 17.88 -5.57
C ARG A 60 -8.28 17.79 -4.06
N ARG A 61 -9.27 17.27 -3.33
CA ARG A 61 -9.14 16.89 -1.91
C ARG A 61 -9.20 15.36 -1.76
N PRO A 62 -8.27 14.73 -1.03
CA PRO A 62 -8.27 13.28 -0.88
C PRO A 62 -9.37 12.83 0.09
N ILE A 63 -10.20 11.89 -0.35
CA ILE A 63 -11.26 11.26 0.47
C ILE A 63 -10.68 10.08 1.26
N LEU A 64 -9.86 9.24 0.60
CA LEU A 64 -9.22 8.08 1.21
C LEU A 64 -8.05 8.53 2.10
N ARG A 65 -8.36 8.86 3.36
CA ARG A 65 -7.36 9.21 4.38
C ARG A 65 -7.82 8.78 5.76
N LYS A 66 -6.88 8.33 6.58
CA LYS A 66 -7.08 8.06 8.00
C LYS A 66 -5.79 8.36 8.76
N THR A 67 -5.94 8.77 10.01
CA THR A 67 -4.83 8.98 10.93
C THR A 67 -4.92 7.93 12.02
N PHE A 68 -3.79 7.29 12.30
CA PHE A 68 -3.66 6.27 13.33
C PHE A 68 -2.80 6.84 14.45
N ALA A 69 -3.31 6.81 15.68
CA ALA A 69 -2.54 7.16 16.87
C ALA A 69 -1.67 5.95 17.28
N ALA A 70 -0.71 5.60 16.45
CA ALA A 70 0.13 4.43 16.65
C ALA A 70 1.08 4.63 17.82
N SER A 71 1.00 3.76 18.84
CA SER A 71 1.93 3.74 19.97
C SER A 71 3.25 3.03 19.66
N ALA A 72 3.25 2.14 18.67
CA ALA A 72 4.42 1.45 18.16
C ALA A 72 4.27 1.11 16.67
N ILE A 73 5.37 0.69 16.04
CA ILE A 73 5.42 0.16 14.67
C ILE A 73 6.03 -1.24 14.78
N GLU A 74 5.39 -2.25 14.18
CA GLU A 74 5.98 -3.59 14.05
C GLU A 74 6.86 -3.63 12.78
N PRO A 75 8.20 -3.69 12.89
CA PRO A 75 9.07 -3.65 11.72
C PRO A 75 9.15 -4.97 10.95
N ARG A 76 8.79 -6.11 11.57
CA ARG A 76 8.90 -7.46 10.98
C ARG A 76 7.74 -7.78 10.04
N VAL A 77 7.56 -6.92 9.05
CA VAL A 77 6.62 -7.10 7.94
C VAL A 77 7.44 -7.14 6.66
N ASP A 78 7.51 -8.31 6.04
CA ASP A 78 8.29 -8.52 4.83
C ASP A 78 7.49 -8.17 3.59
N LEU A 79 8.14 -7.51 2.63
CA LEU A 79 7.58 -7.21 1.32
C LEU A 79 8.20 -8.15 0.30
N ILE A 80 7.41 -9.09 -0.23
CA ILE A 80 7.86 -10.12 -1.17
C ILE A 80 7.19 -9.88 -2.51
N ARG A 81 8.01 -9.71 -3.55
CA ARG A 81 7.54 -9.52 -4.93
C ARG A 81 7.53 -10.85 -5.69
N MET A 82 6.38 -11.18 -6.27
CA MET A 82 6.25 -12.31 -7.17
C MET A 82 6.93 -12.02 -8.51
N VAL A 83 7.74 -12.98 -8.95
CA VAL A 83 8.46 -12.99 -10.22
C VAL A 83 8.35 -14.36 -10.88
N LEU A 84 8.78 -14.47 -12.14
CA LEU A 84 8.83 -15.76 -12.84
C LEU A 84 9.59 -16.80 -11.99
N GLY A 85 8.97 -17.96 -11.77
CA GLY A 85 9.57 -19.04 -10.97
C GLY A 85 9.49 -18.84 -9.45
N SER A 86 8.72 -17.87 -8.94
CA SER A 86 8.48 -17.75 -7.50
C SER A 86 7.72 -18.94 -6.95
N ASP A 87 8.20 -19.45 -5.82
CA ASP A 87 7.63 -20.53 -5.02
C ASP A 87 7.37 -20.05 -3.58
N ASP A 88 7.18 -20.99 -2.65
CA ASP A 88 6.93 -20.70 -1.23
C ASP A 88 8.21 -20.48 -0.40
N ARG A 89 9.40 -20.77 -0.93
CA ARG A 89 10.65 -20.86 -0.16
C ARG A 89 11.00 -19.56 0.57
N VAL A 90 10.90 -18.42 -0.13
CA VAL A 90 11.22 -17.10 0.44
C VAL A 90 10.24 -16.72 1.54
N ILE A 91 8.95 -17.02 1.34
CA ILE A 91 7.90 -16.74 2.32
C ILE A 91 8.11 -17.60 3.56
N ARG A 92 8.33 -18.91 3.39
CA ARG A 92 8.60 -19.83 4.51
C ARG A 92 9.84 -19.41 5.29
N HIS A 93 10.90 -18.99 4.61
CA HIS A 93 12.10 -18.50 5.27
C HIS A 93 11.85 -17.22 6.07
N ALA A 94 11.10 -16.26 5.52
CA ALA A 94 10.73 -15.04 6.22
C ALA A 94 9.94 -15.34 7.50
N VAL A 95 8.93 -16.21 7.41
CA VAL A 95 8.12 -16.65 8.56
C VAL A 95 9.00 -17.36 9.61
N ALA A 96 9.85 -18.30 9.19
CA ALA A 96 10.78 -18.99 10.08
C ALA A 96 11.78 -18.03 10.76
N SER A 97 12.10 -16.90 10.11
CA SER A 97 12.98 -15.85 10.64
C SER A 97 12.25 -14.82 11.51
N GLY A 98 10.97 -15.02 11.80
CA GLY A 98 10.19 -14.22 12.74
C GLY A 98 9.35 -13.11 12.10
N SER A 99 9.11 -13.17 10.79
CA SER A 99 8.15 -12.28 10.13
C SER A 99 6.77 -12.40 10.75
N ARG A 100 6.12 -11.26 11.02
CA ARG A 100 4.80 -11.18 11.64
C ARG A 100 3.69 -11.08 10.61
N ALA A 101 4.01 -10.61 9.40
CA ALA A 101 3.11 -10.59 8.26
C ALA A 101 3.90 -10.44 6.96
N ILE A 102 3.29 -10.89 5.88
CA ILE A 102 3.84 -10.77 4.53
C ILE A 102 2.96 -9.80 3.73
N VAL A 103 3.57 -8.78 3.15
CA VAL A 103 3.00 -8.04 2.04
C VAL A 103 3.48 -8.67 0.75
N LEU A 104 2.55 -9.14 -0.06
CA LEU A 104 2.83 -9.78 -1.32
C LEU A 104 2.53 -8.84 -2.48
N GLU A 105 3.52 -8.54 -3.31
CA GLU A 105 3.28 -7.94 -4.63
C GLU A 105 3.02 -9.04 -5.66
N GLY A 106 1.74 -9.36 -5.85
CA GLY A 106 1.28 -10.37 -6.79
C GLY A 106 1.34 -9.92 -8.25
N PHE A 107 1.08 -10.86 -9.15
CA PHE A 107 0.94 -10.62 -10.58
C PHE A 107 -0.41 -9.96 -10.89
N GLY A 108 -0.42 -8.95 -11.78
CA GLY A 108 -1.65 -8.37 -12.33
C GLY A 108 -2.60 -7.90 -11.23
N ARG A 109 -3.78 -8.53 -11.11
CA ARG A 109 -4.79 -8.21 -10.09
C ARG A 109 -4.49 -8.78 -8.69
N GLY A 110 -3.24 -9.13 -8.39
CA GLY A 110 -2.84 -9.71 -7.10
C GLY A 110 -2.87 -11.24 -7.10
N ASN A 111 -2.61 -11.88 -8.24
CA ASN A 111 -2.49 -13.33 -8.34
C ASN A 111 -1.11 -13.80 -7.84
N ALA A 112 -1.00 -15.05 -7.41
CA ALA A 112 0.28 -15.67 -7.02
C ALA A 112 0.38 -17.09 -7.59
N THR A 113 1.03 -18.00 -6.88
CA THR A 113 1.07 -19.44 -7.19
C THR A 113 0.25 -20.21 -6.18
N PRO A 114 -0.19 -21.45 -6.50
CA PRO A 114 -0.89 -22.31 -5.54
C PRO A 114 -0.14 -22.48 -4.21
N ALA A 115 1.19 -22.60 -4.26
CA ALA A 115 2.03 -22.74 -3.06
C ALA A 115 1.88 -21.57 -2.07
N VAL A 116 1.56 -20.36 -2.55
CA VAL A 116 1.29 -19.22 -1.66
C VAL A 116 -0.05 -19.39 -0.94
N ALA A 117 -1.08 -19.92 -1.60
CA ALA A 117 -2.36 -20.22 -0.98
C ALA A 117 -2.20 -21.21 0.17
N ASP A 118 -1.37 -22.24 -0.01
CA ASP A 118 -1.09 -23.25 1.02
C ASP A 118 -0.46 -22.62 2.27
N ILE A 119 0.53 -21.71 2.10
CA ILE A 119 1.13 -21.00 3.23
C ILE A 119 0.12 -20.11 3.98
N ILE A 120 -0.79 -19.47 3.25
CA ILE A 120 -1.84 -18.65 3.87
C ILE A 120 -2.77 -19.55 4.70
N ALA A 121 -3.14 -20.71 4.17
CA ALA A 121 -3.95 -21.70 4.88
C ALA A 121 -3.24 -22.26 6.12
N ASP A 122 -1.90 -22.31 6.14
CA ASP A 122 -1.08 -22.62 7.31
C ASP A 122 -1.08 -21.49 8.39
N GLY A 123 -1.83 -20.40 8.18
CA GLY A 123 -2.05 -19.34 9.15
C GLY A 123 -1.13 -18.13 9.02
N VAL A 124 -0.34 -18.03 7.95
CA VAL A 124 0.53 -16.87 7.71
C VAL A 124 -0.31 -15.66 7.28
N PRO A 125 -0.22 -14.49 7.98
CA PRO A 125 -0.92 -13.29 7.56
C PRO A 125 -0.35 -12.73 6.26
N VAL A 126 -1.12 -12.78 5.18
CA VAL A 126 -0.72 -12.25 3.86
C VAL A 126 -1.64 -11.12 3.39
N PHE A 127 -1.03 -10.00 3.04
CA PHE A 127 -1.68 -8.81 2.51
C PHE A 127 -1.25 -8.59 1.06
N VAL A 128 -2.21 -8.54 0.14
CA VAL A 128 -1.95 -8.54 -1.30
C VAL A 128 -1.96 -7.12 -1.85
N ALA A 129 -0.85 -6.76 -2.48
CA ALA A 129 -0.70 -5.65 -3.42
C ALA A 129 -0.36 -6.22 -4.81
N SER A 130 -0.20 -5.32 -5.80
CA SER A 130 0.27 -5.70 -7.13
C SER A 130 1.68 -5.16 -7.36
N ARG A 131 2.46 -5.89 -8.16
CA ARG A 131 3.71 -5.35 -8.74
C ARG A 131 3.44 -4.35 -9.88
N CYS A 132 2.20 -4.26 -10.37
CA CYS A 132 1.80 -3.26 -11.36
C CYS A 132 1.91 -1.83 -10.76
N GLY A 133 2.22 -0.85 -11.61
CA GLY A 133 2.46 0.52 -11.16
C GLY A 133 1.20 1.27 -10.71
N GLU A 134 0.03 0.81 -11.11
CA GLU A 134 -1.28 1.40 -10.87
C GLU A 134 -2.39 0.33 -10.95
N GLY A 135 -3.59 0.68 -10.49
CA GLY A 135 -4.74 -0.20 -10.44
C GLY A 135 -4.93 -0.91 -9.10
N ARG A 136 -6.07 -1.58 -8.99
CA ARG A 136 -6.53 -2.26 -7.76
C ARG A 136 -6.36 -3.76 -7.86
N VAL A 137 -5.91 -4.37 -6.77
CA VAL A 137 -5.98 -5.83 -6.61
C VAL A 137 -7.43 -6.26 -6.35
N SER A 138 -7.79 -7.44 -6.85
CA SER A 138 -9.11 -8.02 -6.63
C SER A 138 -9.08 -9.52 -6.92
N PRO A 139 -9.71 -10.35 -6.06
CA PRO A 139 -9.69 -11.80 -6.18
C PRO A 139 -10.67 -12.28 -7.27
N ILE A 140 -10.24 -12.21 -8.53
CA ILE A 140 -11.07 -12.56 -9.69
C ILE A 140 -10.84 -13.99 -10.19
N TYR A 141 -9.58 -14.43 -10.22
CA TYR A 141 -9.16 -15.68 -10.86
C TYR A 141 -8.89 -16.79 -9.83
N GLY A 142 -9.24 -18.04 -10.13
CA GLY A 142 -8.85 -19.23 -9.35
C GLY A 142 -7.65 -19.96 -9.97
N ASN A 143 -7.43 -21.22 -9.59
CA ASN A 143 -6.30 -22.09 -9.96
C ASN A 143 -4.92 -21.46 -9.68
N GLY A 144 -4.69 -20.99 -8.45
CA GLY A 144 -3.52 -20.24 -8.01
C GLY A 144 -3.67 -18.71 -8.13
N GLY A 145 -4.81 -18.25 -8.66
CA GLY A 145 -5.15 -16.83 -8.74
C GLY A 145 -5.69 -16.26 -7.42
N GLY A 146 -6.07 -14.97 -7.45
CA GLY A 146 -6.47 -14.23 -6.27
C GLY A 146 -7.68 -14.80 -5.50
N LYS A 147 -8.61 -15.52 -6.15
CA LYS A 147 -9.73 -16.20 -5.46
C LYS A 147 -9.24 -17.29 -4.51
N ASP A 148 -8.17 -17.99 -4.86
CA ASP A 148 -7.66 -19.06 -3.99
C ASP A 148 -6.90 -18.46 -2.81
N LEU A 149 -6.18 -17.36 -3.03
CA LEU A 149 -5.55 -16.59 -1.94
C LEU A 149 -6.60 -16.02 -0.97
N GLU A 150 -7.68 -15.44 -1.49
CA GLU A 150 -8.78 -14.92 -0.68
C GLU A 150 -9.42 -16.04 0.16
N LYS A 151 -9.75 -17.18 -0.48
CA LYS A 151 -10.29 -18.35 0.22
C LYS A 151 -9.36 -18.88 1.31
N ALA A 152 -8.06 -18.84 1.06
CA ALA A 152 -7.06 -19.23 2.06
C ALA A 152 -6.95 -18.23 3.22
N GLY A 153 -7.41 -16.98 3.04
CA GLY A 153 -7.49 -15.97 4.09
C GLY A 153 -6.78 -14.65 3.80
N ALA A 154 -6.16 -14.49 2.63
CA ALA A 154 -5.43 -13.29 2.27
C ALA A 154 -6.31 -12.03 2.25
N VAL A 155 -5.71 -10.87 2.51
CA VAL A 155 -6.40 -9.57 2.51
C VAL A 155 -5.94 -8.73 1.33
N PHE A 156 -6.87 -8.32 0.48
CA PHE A 156 -6.60 -7.51 -0.71
C PHE A 156 -6.78 -6.01 -0.39
N ALA A 157 -5.70 -5.22 -0.50
CA ALA A 157 -5.69 -3.85 0.01
C ALA A 157 -5.89 -2.77 -1.08
N GLY A 158 -6.86 -2.99 -1.97
CA GLY A 158 -7.28 -2.00 -2.97
C GLY A 158 -6.14 -1.57 -3.91
N ASP A 159 -5.85 -0.27 -4.00
CA ASP A 159 -4.82 0.31 -4.87
C ASP A 159 -3.50 0.68 -4.18
N LEU A 160 -3.30 0.27 -2.92
CA LEU A 160 -2.04 0.52 -2.23
C LEU A 160 -0.89 -0.25 -2.89
N THR A 161 0.19 0.46 -3.19
CA THR A 161 1.45 -0.17 -3.61
C THR A 161 2.04 -1.01 -2.46
N GLY A 162 2.86 -2.02 -2.78
CA GLY A 162 3.51 -2.87 -1.79
C GLY A 162 4.19 -2.10 -0.64
N PRO A 163 5.02 -1.07 -0.91
CA PRO A 163 5.63 -0.26 0.14
C PRO A 163 4.63 0.49 1.03
N LYS A 164 3.53 1.01 0.45
CA LYS A 164 2.49 1.73 1.21
C LYS A 164 1.66 0.77 2.06
N LEU A 165 1.32 -0.40 1.50
CA LEU A 165 0.64 -1.46 2.20
C LEU A 165 1.47 -1.97 3.38
N ARG A 166 2.78 -2.17 3.18
CA ARG A 166 3.71 -2.56 4.25
C ARG A 166 3.72 -1.56 5.40
N ILE A 167 3.75 -0.25 5.12
CA ILE A 167 3.68 0.78 6.15
C ILE A 167 2.38 0.67 6.94
N LEU A 168 1.23 0.55 6.26
CA LEU A 168 -0.06 0.43 6.92
C LEU A 168 -0.12 -0.82 7.80
N VAL A 169 0.27 -1.98 7.28
CA VAL A 169 0.30 -3.24 8.04
C VAL A 169 1.22 -3.14 9.26
N SER A 170 2.41 -2.53 9.10
CA SER A 170 3.37 -2.33 10.20
C SER A 170 2.78 -1.45 11.32
N VAL A 171 2.02 -0.42 10.94
CA VAL A 171 1.34 0.48 11.89
C VAL A 171 0.21 -0.25 12.62
N LEU A 172 -0.68 -0.95 11.89
CA LEU A 172 -1.83 -1.62 12.51
C LEU A 172 -1.38 -2.77 13.42
N LEU A 173 -0.36 -3.54 13.02
CA LEU A 173 0.24 -4.57 13.89
C LEU A 173 0.94 -3.97 15.11
N GLY A 174 1.62 -2.84 14.96
CA GLY A 174 2.22 -2.10 16.07
C GLY A 174 1.19 -1.58 17.08
N MET A 175 -0.05 -1.37 16.65
CA MET A 175 -1.20 -1.05 17.50
C MET A 175 -1.82 -2.29 18.16
N GLY A 176 -1.32 -3.49 17.89
CA GLY A 176 -1.84 -4.75 18.43
C GLY A 176 -3.13 -5.23 17.77
N MET A 177 -3.48 -4.72 16.58
CA MET A 177 -4.69 -5.16 15.88
C MET A 177 -4.57 -6.59 15.37
N THR A 178 -5.66 -7.33 15.53
CA THR A 178 -5.88 -8.64 14.90
C THR A 178 -6.17 -8.50 13.41
N LEU A 179 -6.05 -9.59 12.66
CA LEU A 179 -6.35 -9.60 11.22
C LEU A 179 -7.77 -9.09 10.92
N GLU A 180 -8.75 -9.49 11.73
CA GLU A 180 -10.15 -9.08 11.57
C GLU A 180 -10.36 -7.58 11.82
N GLU A 181 -9.66 -7.00 12.80
CA GLU A 181 -9.66 -5.55 13.04
C GLU A 181 -8.96 -4.78 11.92
N MET A 182 -7.94 -5.37 11.29
CA MET A 182 -7.20 -4.75 10.19
C MET A 182 -8.00 -4.70 8.86
N ARG A 183 -8.85 -5.69 8.58
CA ARG A 183 -9.63 -5.77 7.32
C ARG A 183 -10.40 -4.48 6.99
N PRO A 184 -11.26 -3.92 7.87
CA PRO A 184 -11.99 -2.69 7.56
C PRO A 184 -11.06 -1.48 7.40
N GLU A 185 -9.94 -1.42 8.12
CA GLU A 185 -8.95 -0.35 8.00
C GLU A 185 -8.24 -0.36 6.65
N LEU A 186 -7.87 -1.55 6.20
CA LEU A 186 -7.27 -1.78 4.89
C LEU A 186 -8.24 -1.50 3.76
N ALA A 187 -9.53 -1.84 3.90
CA ALA A 187 -10.55 -1.49 2.92
C ALA A 187 -10.79 0.03 2.87
N ALA A 188 -10.93 0.69 4.02
CA ALA A 188 -11.17 2.13 4.09
C ALA A 188 -10.00 2.95 3.51
N ILE A 189 -8.77 2.51 3.73
CA ILE A 189 -7.59 3.18 3.16
C ILE A 189 -7.32 2.71 1.74
N GLY A 190 -7.44 1.43 1.40
CA GLY A 190 -7.21 0.90 0.06
C GLY A 190 -8.21 1.37 -0.99
N GLY A 191 -9.36 1.87 -0.51
CA GLY A 191 -10.53 2.18 -1.32
C GLY A 191 -11.25 0.92 -1.72
#